data_AF-A0A7J3JDV9-F1
#
_entry.id   AF-A0A7J3JDV9-F1
#
_cell.length_a   1.000
_cell.length_b   1.000
_cell.length_c   1.000
_cell.angle_alpha   90.00
_cell.angle_beta   90.00
_cell.angle_gamma   90.00
#
_symmetry.space_group_name_H-M   'P 1'
#
loop_
_entity.id
_entity.type
_entity.pdbx_description
1 polymer ?
#
loop_
_entity_poly.entity_id
_entity_poly.type
_entity_poly.pdbx_seq_one_letter_code
_entity_poly.pdbx_strand_id
1 'polypeptide(L)' 'TLRDADEAQRLKLEELMRGVEKRQAAITVVSTEHEAGFKLLSLGGIAALLRFPIYRDATTQS' A
#
# COMPACT_ATOMS: atom_id res chain seq x y z
N THR A 1 -9.58 -1.78 -4.22
CA THR A 1 -9.44 -1.02 -2.97
C THR A 1 -9.62 -1.98 -1.80
N LEU A 2 -9.40 -1.61 -0.53
CA LEU A 2 -9.64 -2.54 0.60
C LEU A 2 -11.09 -3.07 0.62
N ARG A 3 -12.04 -2.28 0.09
CA ARG A 3 -13.47 -2.60 0.06
C ARG A 3 -13.89 -3.46 -1.13
N ASP A 4 -13.19 -3.34 -2.26
CA ASP A 4 -13.50 -4.04 -3.52
C ASP A 4 -12.48 -5.14 -3.88
N ALA A 5 -11.55 -5.45 -2.97
CA ALA A 5 -10.52 -6.47 -3.19
C ALA A 5 -11.14 -7.87 -3.14
N ASP A 6 -10.70 -8.75 -4.04
CA ASP A 6 -10.98 -10.17 -3.89
C ASP A 6 -10.32 -10.74 -2.61
N GLU A 7 -10.73 -11.94 -2.20
CA GLU A 7 -10.27 -12.52 -0.92
C GLU A 7 -8.74 -12.67 -0.86
N ALA A 8 -8.10 -13.07 -1.97
CA ALA A 8 -6.66 -13.22 -2.03
C ALA A 8 -5.93 -11.88 -1.92
N GLN A 9 -6.42 -10.85 -2.60
CA GLN A 9 -5.92 -9.48 -2.52
C GLN A 9 -6.11 -8.89 -1.11
N ARG A 10 -7.27 -9.15 -0.48
CA ARG A 10 -7.57 -8.72 0.88
C ARG A 10 -6.61 -9.34 1.89
N LEU A 11 -6.38 -10.65 1.82
CA LEU A 11 -5.44 -11.36 2.69
C LEU A 11 -4.01 -10.82 2.54
N LYS A 12 -3.56 -10.60 1.29
CA LYS A 12 -2.23 -10.04 1.02
C LYS A 12 -2.06 -8.63 1.58
N LEU A 13 -3.11 -7.81 1.51
CA LEU A 13 -3.10 -6.47 2.07
C LEU A 13 -3.09 -6.48 3.60
N GLU A 14 -3.89 -7.35 4.22
CA GLU A 14 -3.87 -7.55 5.68
C GLU A 14 -2.51 -8.03 6.18
N GLU A 15 -1.87 -8.97 5.48
CA GLU A 15 -0.52 -9.44 5.82
C GLU A 15 0.51 -8.30 5.76
N LEU A 16 0.42 -7.45 4.72
CA LEU A 16 1.27 -6.28 4.57
C LEU A 16 1.05 -5.29 5.73
N MET A 17 -0.20 -4.98 6.07
CA MET A 17 -0.53 -4.07 7.18
C MET A 17 0.00 -4.61 8.51
N ARG A 18 -0.22 -5.90 8.81
CA ARG A 18 0.33 -6.56 10.01
C ARG A 18 1.86 -6.50 10.05
N GLY A 19 2.52 -6.66 8.90
CA GLY A 19 3.97 -6.53 8.78
C GLY A 19 4.49 -5.13 9.12
N VAL A 20 3.74 -4.09 8.74
CA VAL A 20 4.04 -2.68 9.04
C VAL A 20 3.78 -2.37 10.52
N GLU A 21 2.66 -2.84 11.08
CA GLU A 21 2.32 -2.69 12.51
C GLU A 21 3.35 -3.33 13.43
N LYS A 22 3.82 -4.55 13.11
CA LYS A 22 4.90 -5.23 13.85
C LYS A 22 6.20 -4.43 13.90
N ARG A 23 6.42 -3.53 12.93
CA ARG A 23 7.59 -2.64 12.86
C ARG A 23 7.31 -1.26 13.50
N GLN A 24 6.17 -1.12 14.19
CA GLN A 24 5.67 0.11 14.80
C GLN A 24 5.61 1.30 13.84
N ALA A 25 5.38 1.04 12.55
CA ALA A 25 5.18 2.08 11.57
C ALA A 25 3.70 2.52 11.54
N ALA A 26 3.49 3.80 11.27
CA ALA A 26 2.14 4.37 11.20
C ALA A 26 1.42 3.93 9.92
N ILE A 27 0.12 3.61 10.07
CA ILE A 27 -0.78 3.30 8.96
C ILE A 27 -1.92 4.32 8.97
N THR A 28 -2.21 4.91 7.82
CA THR A 28 -3.33 5.86 7.65
C THR A 28 -4.25 5.34 6.55
N VAL A 29 -5.54 5.23 6.85
CA VAL A 29 -6.58 4.85 5.88
C VAL A 29 -7.33 6.10 5.48
N VAL A 30 -7.43 6.36 4.18
CA VAL A 30 -8.08 7.55 3.61
C VAL A 30 -9.29 7.12 2.80
N SER A 31 -10.42 7.82 2.97
CA SER A 31 -11.61 7.60 2.14
C SER A 31 -11.35 8.03 0.70
N THR A 32 -11.79 7.21 -0.25
CA THR A 32 -11.71 7.49 -1.69
C THR A 32 -12.67 8.59 -2.15
N GLU A 33 -13.59 9.04 -1.28
CA GLU A 33 -14.55 10.11 -1.55
C GLU A 33 -13.92 11.51 -1.48
N HIS A 34 -12.74 11.62 -0.88
CA HIS A 34 -12.01 12.88 -0.74
C HIS A 34 -10.88 12.96 -1.76
N GLU A 35 -10.45 14.18 -2.10
CA GLU A 35 -9.40 14.44 -3.10
C GLU A 35 -8.10 13.67 -2.84
N ALA A 36 -7.72 13.51 -1.57
CA ALA A 36 -6.55 12.73 -1.16
C ALA A 36 -6.68 11.24 -1.52
N GLY A 37 -7.87 10.67 -1.33
CA GLY A 37 -8.15 9.29 -1.70
C GLY A 37 -8.15 9.09 -3.22
N PHE A 38 -8.69 10.05 -3.98
CA PHE A 38 -8.64 10.00 -5.45
C PHE A 38 -7.20 10.01 -5.98
N LYS A 39 -6.36 10.91 -5.47
CA LYS A 39 -4.93 10.96 -5.85
C LYS A 39 -4.19 9.69 -5.47
N LEU A 40 -4.50 9.10 -4.31
CA LEU A 40 -3.91 7.84 -3.87
C LEU A 40 -4.34 6.66 -4.78
N LEU A 41 -5.58 6.63 -5.25
CA LEU A 41 -6.04 5.64 -6.23
C LEU A 41 -5.23 5.72 -7.53
N SER A 42 -4.89 6.92 -8.00
CA SER A 42 -4.02 7.10 -9.18
C SER A 42 -2.61 6.50 -9.00
N LEU A 43 -2.15 6.31 -7.76
CA LEU A 43 -0.88 5.65 -7.43
C LEU A 43 -1.03 4.11 -7.26
N GLY A 44 -2.19 3.54 -7.59
CA GLY A 44 -2.50 2.13 -7.35
C GLY A 44 -3.22 1.86 -6.02
N GLY A 45 -3.65 2.91 -5.33
CA GLY A 45 -4.47 2.83 -4.10
C GLY A 45 -3.69 2.63 -2.81
N ILE A 46 -2.36 2.46 -2.88
CA ILE A 46 -1.48 2.32 -1.72
C ILE A 46 -0.20 3.11 -2.00
N ALA A 47 0.28 3.85 -1.01
CA ALA A 47 1.55 4.55 -1.04
C ALA A 47 2.25 4.44 0.32
N ALA A 48 3.57 4.56 0.32
CA ALA A 48 4.38 4.51 1.53
C ALA A 48 5.49 5.55 1.49
N LEU A 49 5.77 6.16 2.65
CA LEU A 49 6.96 6.96 2.87
C LEU A 49 8.05 6.06 3.45
N LEU A 50 9.19 5.99 2.76
CA LEU A 50 10.31 5.14 3.16
C LEU A 50 11.32 5.94 3.98
N ARG A 51 11.91 5.29 4.98
CA ARG A 51 12.98 5.90 5.81
C ARG A 51 14.29 6.09 5.04
N PHE A 52 14.51 5.25 4.04
CA PHE A 52 15.71 5.25 3.20
C PHE A 52 15.29 5.11 1.74
N PRO A 53 16.05 5.70 0.80
CA PRO A 53 15.80 5.49 -0.61
C PRO A 53 15.98 4.02 -0.97
N ILE A 54 15.05 3.47 -1.74
CA ILE A 54 15.18 2.15 -2.37
C ILE A 54 15.27 2.40 -3.86
N TYR A 55 16.34 1.93 -4.48
CA TYR A 55 16.50 1.96 -5.92
C TYR A 55 15.93 0.68 -6.49
N ARG A 56 15.18 0.81 -7.58
CA ARG A 56 14.65 -0.36 -8.28
C ARG A 56 15.75 -0.87 -9.19
N ASP A 57 16.40 -1.97 -8.80
CA ASP A 57 17.31 -2.68 -9.68
C ASP A 57 16.49 -3.34 -10.79
N ALA A 58 16.78 -2.99 -12.05
CA ALA A 58 16.04 -3.44 -13.21
C ALA A 58 16.33 -4.91 -13.60
N THR A 59 17.15 -5.63 -12.83
CA THR A 59 17.59 -6.99 -13.12
C THR A 59 16.76 -8.03 -12.40
N THR A 60 15.48 -8.18 -12.76
CA THR A 60 14.76 -9.46 -12.72
C THR A 60 13.56 -9.34 -13.66
N GLN A 61 13.80 -9.58 -14.94
CA GLN A 61 12.81 -10.10 -15.89
C GLN A 61 13.51 -11.25 -16.63
N SER A 62 13.20 -12.48 -16.21
CA SER A 62 13.33 -13.72 -16.97
C SER A 62 12.14 -14.60 -16.63
#